data_AF-A0A961JQ47-F1
#
_entry.id   AF-A0A961JQ47-F1
#
_cell.length_a   1.000
_cell.length_b   1.000
_cell.length_c   1.000
_cell.angle_alpha   90.00
_cell.angle_beta   90.00
_cell.angle_gamma   90.00
#
_symmetry.space_group_name_H-M   'P 1'
#
loop_
_entity.id
_entity.type
_entity.pdbx_description
1 polymer ?
#
loop_
_entity_poly.entity_id
_entity_poly.type
_entity_poly.pdbx_seq_one_letter_code
_entity_poly.pdbx_strand_id
1 'polypeptide(L)' 'FGAREAEVHDDPDRPTVIVCLAPNDHTRSLAQIINRTWDGSGRKVTVTVGSEAEALAILGVGATSIAALLQSA' A
#
# COMPACT_ATOMS: atom_id res chain seq x y z
N PHE A 1 0.95 -1.77 -20.89
CA PHE A 1 1.00 -2.33 -19.51
C PHE A 1 -0.29 -1.88 -18.85
N GLY A 2 -1.33 -2.71 -18.66
CA GLY A 2 -2.58 -2.14 -18.13
C GLY A 2 -3.82 -3.00 -17.94
N ALA A 3 -3.98 -4.14 -18.63
CA ALA A 3 -5.15 -5.00 -18.38
C ALA A 3 -4.81 -6.16 -17.43
N ARG A 4 -3.72 -6.87 -17.72
CA ARG A 4 -3.36 -8.11 -17.01
C ARG A 4 -2.83 -7.90 -15.58
N GLU A 5 -2.19 -6.78 -15.29
CA GLU A 5 -1.71 -6.46 -13.93
C GLU A 5 -2.87 -6.04 -13.01
N ALA A 6 -3.89 -5.38 -13.55
CA ALA A 6 -5.08 -5.01 -12.80
C ALA A 6 -5.92 -6.23 -12.38
N GLU A 7 -5.96 -7.28 -13.22
CA GLU A 7 -6.67 -8.53 -12.92
C GLU A 7 -6.09 -9.30 -11.72
N VAL A 8 -4.76 -9.23 -11.48
CA VAL A 8 -4.12 -9.93 -10.35
C VAL A 8 -4.52 -9.32 -9.00
N HIS A 9 -4.85 -8.03 -8.97
CA HIS A 9 -5.26 -7.32 -7.76
C HIS A 9 -6.77 -7.42 -7.47
N ASP A 10 -7.49 -8.21 -8.28
CA ASP A 10 -8.94 -8.36 -8.21
C ASP A 10 -9.39 -9.77 -7.78
N ASP A 11 -8.45 -10.63 -7.39
CA ASP A 11 -8.69 -11.95 -6.82
C ASP A 11 -9.26 -11.84 -5.39
N PRO A 12 -10.52 -12.25 -5.15
CA PRO A 12 -11.15 -12.16 -3.83
C PRO A 12 -10.53 -13.08 -2.78
N ASP A 13 -9.80 -14.12 -3.19
CA ASP A 13 -9.13 -15.05 -2.27
C ASP A 13 -7.73 -14.55 -1.86
N ARG A 14 -7.28 -13.42 -2.44
CA ARG A 14 -5.97 -12.82 -2.22
C ARG A 14 -6.08 -11.30 -2.04
N PRO A 15 -6.52 -10.84 -0.86
CA PRO A 15 -6.65 -9.41 -0.61
C PRO A 15 -5.29 -8.70 -0.77
N THR A 16 -5.28 -7.60 -1.52
CA THR A 16 -4.08 -6.78 -1.70
C THR A 16 -3.95 -5.78 -0.55
N VAL A 17 -2.82 -5.79 0.14
CA VAL A 17 -2.49 -4.77 1.15
C VAL A 17 -1.75 -3.61 0.47
N ILE A 18 -2.20 -2.39 0.72
CA ILE A 18 -1.60 -1.16 0.23
C ILE A 18 -1.21 -0.30 1.43
N VAL A 19 0.06 0.01 1.54
CA VAL A 19 0.57 0.86 2.61
C VAL A 19 0.85 2.27 2.10
N CYS A 20 0.19 3.26 2.70
CA CYS A 20 0.42 4.68 2.42
C CYS A 20 1.34 5.27 3.50
N LEU A 21 2.60 5.54 3.13
CA LEU A 21 3.53 6.28 3.99
C LEU A 21 3.16 7.76 4.04
N ALA A 22 2.69 8.22 5.18
CA ALA A 22 2.20 9.57 5.40
C ALA A 22 2.80 10.19 6.68
N PRO A 23 4.07 10.62 6.65
CA PRO A 23 4.83 11.02 7.84
C PRO A 23 4.40 12.37 8.43
N ASN A 24 3.55 13.14 7.75
CA ASN A 24 3.11 14.45 8.20
C ASN A 24 1.61 14.68 7.93
N ASP A 25 1.04 15.73 8.53
CA ASP A 25 -0.41 15.97 8.48
C ASP A 25 -0.95 16.22 7.06
N HIS A 26 -0.13 16.83 6.20
CA HIS A 26 -0.48 17.06 4.80
C HIS A 26 -0.61 15.72 4.04
N THR A 27 0.42 14.87 4.13
CA THR A 27 0.42 13.54 3.50
C THR A 27 -0.64 12.62 4.11
N ARG A 28 -0.96 12.76 5.39
CA ARG A 28 -2.04 12.00 6.06
C ARG A 28 -3.41 12.38 5.53
N SER A 29 -3.64 13.67 5.30
CA SER A 29 -4.89 14.16 4.69
C SER A 29 -5.08 13.62 3.27
N LEU A 30 -4.00 13.53 2.48
CA LEU A 30 -4.03 12.90 1.16
C LEU A 30 -4.28 11.39 1.24
N ALA A 31 -3.63 10.69 2.18
CA ALA A 31 -3.84 9.26 2.40
C ALA A 31 -5.29 8.93 2.74
N GLN A 32 -5.99 9.77 3.51
CA GLN A 32 -7.42 9.60 3.79
C GLN A 32 -8.29 9.64 2.53
N ILE A 33 -7.99 10.55 1.59
CA ILE A 33 -8.70 10.64 0.31
C ILE A 33 -8.46 9.38 -0.53
N ILE A 34 -7.21 8.91 -0.58
CA ILE A 34 -6.84 7.67 -1.26
C ILE A 34 -7.58 6.50 -0.62
N ASN A 35 -7.48 6.29 0.69
CA ASN A 35 -8.15 5.18 1.38
C ASN A 35 -9.65 5.18 1.09
N ARG A 36 -10.31 6.36 1.14
CA ARG A 36 -11.74 6.49 0.82
C ARG A 36 -12.09 6.14 -0.63
N THR A 37 -11.19 6.40 -1.57
CA THR A 37 -11.41 6.05 -2.99
C THR A 37 -11.36 4.54 -3.21
N TRP A 38 -10.67 3.82 -2.33
CA TRP A 38 -10.48 2.37 -2.40
C TRP A 38 -11.43 1.64 -1.42
N ASP A 39 -12.05 2.38 -0.50
CA ASP A 39 -13.09 1.91 0.40
C ASP A 39 -14.32 1.45 -0.40
N GLY A 40 -14.79 0.24 -0.10
CA GLY A 40 -15.84 -0.44 -0.87
C GLY A 40 -15.35 -1.40 -1.95
N SER A 41 -14.05 -1.47 -2.26
CA SER A 41 -13.54 -2.46 -3.23
C SER A 41 -13.53 -3.89 -2.67
N GLY A 42 -13.70 -4.09 -1.35
CA GLY A 42 -13.76 -5.38 -0.64
C GLY A 42 -12.51 -6.28 -0.72
N ARG A 43 -11.60 -5.96 -1.66
CA ARG A 43 -10.45 -6.77 -2.10
C ARG A 43 -9.12 -6.12 -1.74
N LYS A 44 -9.17 -4.89 -1.23
CA LYS A 44 -7.99 -4.07 -0.96
C LYS A 44 -8.06 -3.51 0.45
N VAL A 45 -6.99 -3.71 1.20
CA VAL A 45 -6.84 -3.17 2.55
C VAL A 45 -5.81 -2.06 2.47
N THR A 46 -6.24 -0.83 2.73
CA THR A 46 -5.34 0.32 2.78
C THR A 46 -4.97 0.61 4.23
N VAL A 47 -3.68 0.80 4.49
CA VAL A 47 -3.14 1.14 5.82
C VAL A 47 -2.27 2.38 5.71
N THR A 48 -2.53 3.39 6.53
CA THR A 48 -1.72 4.61 6.59
C THR A 48 -0.76 4.53 7.75
N VAL A 49 0.52 4.79 7.48
CA VAL A 49 1.61 4.65 8.46
C VAL A 49 2.44 5.92 8.56
N GLY A 50 3.07 6.13 9.71
CA GLY A 50 3.88 7.33 9.96
C GLY A 50 5.36 7.16 9.58
N SER A 51 5.82 5.93 9.41
CA SER A 51 7.23 5.63 9.17
C SER A 51 7.46 4.52 8.16
N GLU A 52 8.63 4.54 7.55
CA GLU A 52 9.07 3.52 6.60
C GLU A 52 9.25 2.14 7.27
N ALA A 53 9.75 2.11 8.50
CA ALA A 53 9.90 0.88 9.27
C ALA A 53 8.55 0.21 9.54
N GLU A 54 7.53 0.99 9.89
CA GLU A 54 6.16 0.51 10.07
C GLU A 54 5.59 -0.02 8.75
N ALA A 55 5.87 0.68 7.63
CA ALA A 55 5.43 0.24 6.31
C ALA A 55 5.97 -1.13 5.93
N LEU A 56 7.28 -1.32 6.09
CA LEU A 56 7.97 -2.57 5.76
C LEU A 56 7.55 -3.72 6.68
N ALA A 57 7.28 -3.43 7.96
CA ALA A 57 6.76 -4.40 8.91
C ALA A 57 5.37 -4.91 8.51
N ILE A 58 4.45 -4.02 8.09
CA ILE A 58 3.11 -4.41 7.61
C ILE A 58 3.20 -5.24 6.33
N LEU A 59 4.11 -4.87 5.43
CA LEU A 59 4.33 -5.61 4.18
C LEU A 59 5.09 -6.94 4.40
N GLY A 60 5.62 -7.19 5.60
CA GLY A 60 6.35 -8.42 5.92
C GLY A 60 7.68 -8.56 5.15
N VAL A 61 8.26 -7.45 4.70
CA VAL A 61 9.46 -7.49 3.84
C VAL A 61 10.72 -7.23 4.67
N GLY A 62 11.74 -8.08 4.47
CA GLY A 62 13.05 -7.94 5.12
C GLY A 62 13.96 -6.85 4.54
N ALA A 63 13.38 -5.82 3.91
CA ALA A 63 14.14 -4.69 3.39
C ALA A 63 14.44 -3.68 4.49
N THR A 64 15.54 -2.94 4.33
CA THR A 64 15.94 -1.86 5.26
C THR A 64 15.33 -0.51 4.88
N SER A 65 14.87 -0.36 3.63
CA SER A 65 14.16 0.80 3.11
C SER A 65 13.29 0.41 1.91
N ILE A 66 12.27 1.21 1.61
CA ILE A 66 11.46 1.18 0.39
C ILE A 66 12.36 1.37 -0.83
N ALA A 67 13.36 2.25 -0.76
CA ALA A 67 14.30 2.44 -1.86
C ALA A 67 15.09 1.15 -2.18
N ALA A 68 15.55 0.43 -1.15
CA ALA A 68 16.20 -0.87 -1.32
C ALA A 68 15.23 -1.93 -1.86
N LEU A 69 13.99 -1.94 -1.36
CA LEU A 69 12.95 -2.83 -1.86
C LEU A 69 12.70 -2.63 -3.36
N LEU A 70 12.54 -1.39 -3.81
CA LEU A 70 12.27 -1.06 -5.21
C LEU A 70 13.45 -1.37 -6.15
N GLN A 71 14.68 -1.40 -5.66
CA GLN A 71 15.85 -1.81 -6.46
C GLN A 71 15.97 -3.33 -6.59
N SER A 72 15.26 -4.09 -5.73
CA SER A 72 15.28 -5.55 -5.70
C SER A 72 14.08 -6.22 -6.36
N ALA A 73 13.06 -5.43 -6.72
CA ALA A 73 11.84 -5.86 -7.41
C ALA A 73 12.01 -5.81 -8.93
#